data_AF-A0A7S2IS16-F1
#
_entry.id   AF-A0A7S2IS16-F1
#
_cell.length_a   1.000
_cell.length_b   1.000
_cell.length_c   1.000
_cell.angle_alpha   90.00
_cell.angle_beta   90.00
_cell.angle_gamma   90.00
#
_symmetry.space_group_name_H-M   'P 1'
#
loop_
_entity.id
_entity.type
_entity.pdbx_description
1 polymer ?
#
loop_
_entity_poly.entity_id
_entity_poly.type
_entity_poly.pdbx_seq_one_letter_code
_entity_poly.pdbx_strand_id
1 'polypeptide(L)'
;WMFVKQWWILPLCGVFVGYLTNVVALKAIFLPVEPCKILGTFTVQGLFLQRQPEVSALYAKQCAERILSAEVLMHALVHGPSSEKMFELVDKHVAACMEDQAGYYKPMFLLSIGSETWADFRAGVCKEFRKRFPALLTKIQKYTQETLQLEETLRSRLISLPPKEFERLLHAVFEQDEIKLILVGAILGAIVGFMQALVQTPEQLGLA
;
A
#
# COMPACT_ATOMS: atom_id res chain seq x y z
N TRP A 1 -0.76 -50.46 -18.25
CA TRP A 1 -1.53 -49.72 -17.23
C TRP A 1 -2.01 -50.70 -16.16
N MET A 2 -1.14 -51.12 -15.23
CA MET A 2 -1.45 -52.30 -14.39
C MET A 2 -1.02 -52.21 -12.92
N PHE A 3 -0.49 -51.09 -12.43
CA PHE A 3 0.19 -51.12 -11.11
C PHE A 3 -0.34 -50.22 -10.00
N VAL A 4 -1.31 -49.33 -10.23
CA VAL A 4 -1.88 -48.57 -9.10
C VAL A 4 -3.33 -48.20 -9.32
N LYS A 5 -4.21 -49.02 -8.74
CA LYS A 5 -5.68 -48.88 -8.79
C LYS A 5 -6.20 -48.37 -7.45
N GLN A 6 -5.45 -47.51 -6.77
CA GLN A 6 -5.74 -47.12 -5.40
C GLN A 6 -6.39 -45.73 -5.41
N TRP A 7 -7.61 -45.61 -4.87
CA TRP A 7 -8.46 -44.41 -4.93
C TRP A 7 -7.76 -43.10 -4.51
N TRP A 8 -6.84 -43.15 -3.55
CA TRP A 8 -6.08 -42.01 -3.03
C TRP A 8 -5.07 -41.38 -4.01
N ILE A 9 -4.71 -42.05 -5.11
CA ILE A 9 -3.70 -41.56 -6.06
C ILE A 9 -4.25 -40.43 -6.91
N LEU A 10 -5.54 -40.49 -7.27
CA LEU A 10 -6.19 -39.45 -8.06
C LEU A 10 -6.27 -38.12 -7.29
N PRO A 11 -6.72 -38.07 -6.01
CA PRO A 11 -6.60 -36.89 -5.16
C PRO A 11 -5.17 -36.37 -5.03
N LEU A 12 -4.20 -37.27 -4.82
CA LEU A 12 -2.80 -36.88 -4.59
C LEU A 12 -2.16 -36.30 -5.85
N CYS A 13 -2.42 -36.88 -7.02
CA CYS A 13 -2.04 -36.31 -8.31
C CYS A 13 -2.76 -34.97 -8.56
N GLY A 14 -4.03 -34.85 -8.18
CA GLY A 14 -4.78 -33.61 -8.25
C GLY A 14 -4.15 -32.48 -7.43
N VAL A 15 -3.78 -32.76 -6.18
CA VAL A 15 -3.01 -31.83 -5.32
C VAL A 15 -1.71 -31.44 -5.98
N PHE A 16 -0.94 -32.41 -6.49
CA PHE A 16 0.36 -32.16 -7.11
C PHE A 16 0.24 -31.27 -8.35
N VAL A 17 -0.72 -31.56 -9.25
CA VAL A 17 -0.95 -30.77 -10.46
C VAL A 17 -1.48 -29.38 -10.11
N GLY A 18 -2.40 -29.27 -9.14
CA GLY A 18 -2.93 -27.99 -8.67
C GLY A 18 -1.84 -27.09 -8.07
N TYR A 19 -0.98 -27.67 -7.23
CA TYR A 19 0.18 -26.99 -6.67
C TYR A 19 1.15 -26.54 -7.77
N LEU A 20 1.59 -27.47 -8.63
CA LEU A 20 2.62 -27.21 -9.63
C LEU A 20 2.15 -26.20 -10.67
N THR A 21 0.91 -26.32 -11.13
CA THR A 21 0.34 -25.38 -12.10
C THR A 21 0.26 -23.98 -11.53
N ASN A 22 -0.16 -23.83 -10.26
CA ASN A 22 -0.29 -22.50 -9.67
C ASN A 22 1.07 -21.85 -9.38
N VAL A 23 2.08 -22.64 -8.98
CA VAL A 23 3.46 -22.17 -8.86
C VAL A 23 4.01 -21.69 -10.21
N VAL A 24 3.75 -22.45 -11.28
CA VAL A 24 4.18 -22.07 -12.64
C VAL A 24 3.46 -20.82 -13.12
N ALA A 25 2.14 -20.72 -12.88
CA ALA A 25 1.34 -19.56 -13.25
C ALA A 25 1.83 -18.29 -12.54
N LEU A 26 2.08 -18.35 -11.23
CA LEU A 26 2.64 -17.22 -10.48
C LEU A 26 4.00 -16.80 -11.04
N LYS A 27 4.91 -17.76 -11.27
CA LYS A 27 6.21 -17.45 -11.88
C LYS A 27 6.07 -16.81 -13.27
N ALA A 28 5.15 -17.27 -14.11
CA ALA A 28 4.93 -16.72 -15.43
C ALA A 28 4.32 -15.30 -15.42
N ILE A 29 3.59 -14.94 -14.36
CA ILE A 29 3.01 -13.59 -14.20
C ILE A 29 4.12 -12.57 -13.87
N PHE A 30 5.08 -12.92 -13.02
CA PHE A 30 6.14 -12.02 -12.54
C PHE A 30 7.45 -12.10 -13.32
N LEU A 31 7.79 -13.24 -13.92
CA LEU A 31 9.04 -13.47 -14.65
C LEU A 31 8.78 -13.68 -16.16
N PRO A 32 9.70 -13.27 -17.04
CA PRO A 32 10.96 -12.57 -16.75
C PRO A 32 10.77 -11.07 -16.49
N VAL A 33 11.60 -10.52 -15.60
CA VAL A 33 11.54 -9.12 -15.16
C VAL A 33 11.87 -8.16 -16.29
N GLU A 34 12.94 -8.47 -17.01
CA GLU A 34 13.36 -7.76 -18.22
C GLU A 34 12.79 -8.43 -19.47
N PRO A 35 12.46 -7.67 -20.52
CA PRO A 35 11.96 -8.22 -21.76
C PRO A 35 13.05 -9.07 -22.45
N CYS A 36 12.86 -10.39 -22.46
CA CYS A 36 13.76 -11.32 -23.12
C CYS A 36 13.26 -11.64 -24.53
N LYS A 37 14.13 -11.54 -25.53
CA LYS A 37 13.82 -11.97 -26.90
C LYS A 37 14.11 -13.47 -27.05
N ILE A 38 13.08 -14.28 -27.19
CA ILE A 38 13.19 -15.68 -27.58
C ILE A 38 13.20 -15.75 -29.11
N LEU A 39 14.20 -16.41 -29.68
CA LEU A 39 14.34 -16.60 -31.14
C LEU A 39 14.37 -15.28 -31.95
N GLY A 40 14.76 -14.16 -31.34
CA GLY A 40 14.92 -12.85 -32.00
C GLY A 40 13.62 -12.10 -32.33
N THR A 41 12.47 -12.79 -32.40
CA THR A 41 11.17 -12.21 -32.81
C THR A 41 10.14 -12.12 -31.68
N PHE A 42 10.17 -13.02 -30.69
CA PHE A 42 9.18 -13.04 -29.61
C PHE A 42 9.74 -12.42 -28.33
N THR A 43 9.21 -11.27 -27.91
CA THR A 43 9.54 -10.67 -26.61
C THR A 43 8.68 -11.29 -25.52
N VAL A 44 9.31 -12.04 -24.62
CA VAL A 44 8.67 -12.58 -23.44
C VAL A 44 9.05 -11.72 -22.23
N GLN A 45 8.03 -11.32 -21.50
CA GLN A 45 8.14 -10.57 -20.24
C GLN A 45 6.98 -10.99 -19.35
N GLY A 46 7.16 -10.97 -18.04
CA GLY A 46 6.08 -11.26 -17.10
C GLY A 46 4.84 -10.44 -17.44
N LEU A 47 3.68 -11.07 -17.50
CA LEU A 47 2.42 -10.44 -17.94
C LEU A 47 2.10 -9.17 -17.13
N PHE A 48 2.49 -9.17 -15.86
CA PHE A 48 2.26 -8.06 -14.94
C PHE A 48 3.13 -6.83 -15.27
N LEU A 49 4.39 -7.06 -15.64
CA LEU A 49 5.33 -6.02 -16.06
C LEU A 49 4.97 -5.44 -17.43
N GLN A 50 4.44 -6.27 -18.33
CA GLN A 50 3.92 -5.77 -19.61
C GLN A 50 2.75 -4.80 -19.43
N ARG A 51 1.97 -4.97 -18.36
CA ARG A 51 0.82 -4.14 -18.00
C ARG A 51 1.14 -3.12 -16.90
N GLN A 52 2.42 -2.76 -16.73
CA GLN A 52 2.87 -1.79 -15.71
C GLN A 52 2.03 -0.51 -15.66
N PRO A 53 1.62 0.14 -16.77
CA PRO A 53 0.79 1.35 -16.71
C PRO A 53 -0.60 1.14 -16.10
N GLU A 54 -1.24 0.02 -16.43
CA GLU A 54 -2.59 -0.32 -15.96
C GLU A 54 -2.56 -0.70 -14.49
N VAL A 55 -1.60 -1.55 -14.10
CA VAL A 55 -1.39 -1.94 -12.72
C VAL A 55 -1.03 -0.73 -11.86
N SER A 56 -0.12 0.13 -12.33
CA SER A 56 0.30 1.33 -11.60
C SER A 56 -0.87 2.25 -11.31
N ALA A 57 -1.82 2.40 -12.23
CA ALA A 57 -3.02 3.20 -12.01
C ALA A 57 -3.91 2.59 -10.93
N LEU A 58 -4.19 1.28 -11.01
CA LEU A 58 -5.02 0.58 -10.03
C LEU A 58 -4.41 0.62 -8.62
N TYR A 59 -3.10 0.38 -8.53
CA TYR A 59 -2.36 0.41 -7.28
C TYR A 59 -2.29 1.82 -6.70
N ALA A 60 -1.95 2.83 -7.51
CA ALA A 60 -1.90 4.22 -7.08
C ALA A 60 -3.24 4.69 -6.51
N LYS A 61 -4.35 4.33 -7.16
CA LYS A 61 -5.69 4.61 -6.68
C LYS A 61 -5.95 3.98 -5.32
N GLN A 62 -5.71 2.68 -5.17
CA GLN A 62 -5.93 1.97 -3.90
C GLN A 62 -5.05 2.52 -2.77
N CYS A 63 -3.78 2.81 -3.05
CA CYS A 63 -2.88 3.40 -2.06
C CYS A 63 -3.27 4.83 -1.69
N ALA A 64 -3.64 5.67 -2.66
CA ALA A 64 -4.06 7.05 -2.41
C ALA A 64 -5.36 7.11 -1.59
N GLU A 65 -6.31 6.20 -1.85
CA GLU A 65 -7.58 6.15 -1.10
C GLU A 65 -7.39 5.62 0.33
N ARG A 66 -6.56 4.60 0.52
CA ARG A 66 -6.49 3.87 1.80
C ARG A 66 -5.33 4.25 2.71
N ILE A 67 -4.20 4.62 2.15
CA ILE A 67 -2.93 4.78 2.88
C ILE A 67 -2.47 6.23 2.86
N LEU A 68 -2.52 6.87 1.69
CA LEU A 68 -2.02 8.22 1.45
C LEU A 68 -3.17 9.23 1.28
N SER A 69 -4.31 9.00 1.91
CA SER A 69 -5.41 9.97 1.85
C SER A 69 -5.06 11.22 2.66
N ALA A 70 -5.57 12.38 2.22
CA ALA A 70 -5.37 13.63 2.93
C ALA A 70 -5.82 13.53 4.40
N GLU A 71 -6.88 12.76 4.67
CA GLU A 71 -7.36 12.46 6.01
C GLU A 71 -6.31 11.76 6.88
N VAL A 72 -5.80 10.63 6.39
CA VAL A 72 -4.84 9.79 7.12
C VAL A 72 -3.56 10.57 7.38
N LEU A 73 -3.09 11.33 6.38
CA LEU A 73 -1.89 12.17 6.49
C LEU A 73 -2.07 13.28 7.52
N MET A 74 -3.18 14.03 7.47
CA MET A 74 -3.44 15.12 8.41
C MET A 74 -3.64 14.60 9.84
N HIS A 75 -4.34 13.47 9.99
CA HIS A 75 -4.49 12.82 11.29
C HIS A 75 -3.13 12.37 11.85
N ALA A 76 -2.28 11.77 11.01
CA ALA A 76 -0.93 11.34 11.39
C ALA A 76 -0.01 12.52 11.76
N LEU A 77 -0.17 13.69 11.14
CA LEU A 77 0.57 14.90 11.51
C LEU A 77 0.22 15.39 12.93
N VAL A 78 -1.05 15.27 13.33
CA VAL A 78 -1.53 15.75 14.64
C VAL A 78 -1.34 14.73 15.76
N HIS A 79 -1.55 13.44 15.47
CA HIS A 79 -1.60 12.38 16.49
C HIS A 79 -0.47 11.35 16.35
N GLY A 80 0.34 11.45 15.30
CA GLY A 80 1.42 10.49 15.04
C GLY A 80 2.64 10.71 15.94
N PRO A 81 3.65 9.83 15.82
CA PRO A 81 4.84 9.85 16.68
C PRO A 81 5.70 11.11 16.53
N SER A 82 5.53 11.85 15.44
CA SER A 82 6.25 13.10 15.16
C SER A 82 5.40 14.36 15.34
N SER A 83 4.20 14.25 15.94
CA SER A 83 3.31 15.39 16.13
C SER A 83 3.92 16.48 16.99
N GLU A 84 4.67 16.13 18.05
CA GLU A 84 5.30 17.14 18.90
C GLU A 84 6.32 17.99 18.14
N LYS A 85 7.13 17.37 17.27
CA LYS A 85 8.07 18.09 16.39
C LYS A 85 7.33 19.00 15.40
N MET A 86 6.19 18.53 14.90
CA MET A 86 5.36 19.32 13.99
C MET A 86 4.77 20.54 14.71
N PHE A 87 4.25 20.36 15.92
CA PHE A 87 3.78 21.46 16.75
C PHE A 87 4.90 22.40 17.17
N GLU A 88 6.12 21.92 17.43
CA GLU A 88 7.27 22.78 17.70
C GLU A 88 7.60 23.70 16.51
N LEU A 89 7.54 23.17 15.28
CA LEU A 89 7.73 23.97 14.06
C LEU A 89 6.62 25.01 13.87
N VAL A 90 5.38 24.63 14.17
CA VAL A 90 4.23 25.52 14.17
C VAL A 90 4.39 26.61 15.22
N ASP A 91 4.72 26.24 16.45
CA ASP A 91 4.95 27.14 17.58
C ASP A 91 6.04 28.15 17.22
N LYS A 92 7.15 27.71 16.59
CA LYS A 92 8.21 28.59 16.08
C LYS A 92 7.73 29.55 14.99
N HIS A 93 6.89 29.11 14.06
CA HIS A 93 6.33 29.97 13.01
C HIS A 93 5.33 30.98 13.55
N VAL A 94 4.42 30.56 14.43
CA VAL A 94 3.46 31.45 15.09
C VAL A 94 4.21 32.50 15.90
N ALA A 95 5.19 32.05 16.68
CA ALA A 95 6.08 32.89 17.45
C ALA A 95 6.79 33.92 16.56
N ALA A 96 7.36 33.53 15.42
CA ALA A 96 8.04 34.44 14.50
C ALA A 96 7.06 35.45 13.86
N CYS A 97 5.87 35.00 13.45
CA CYS A 97 4.82 35.86 12.89
C CYS A 97 4.37 36.93 13.89
N MET A 98 4.23 36.56 15.17
CA MET A 98 3.91 37.51 16.23
C MET A 98 5.03 38.55 16.42
N GLU A 99 6.30 38.16 16.32
CA GLU A 99 7.42 39.11 16.41
C GLU A 99 7.46 40.08 15.24
N ASP A 100 7.16 39.60 14.04
CA ASP A 100 7.12 40.40 12.83
C ASP A 100 5.97 41.42 12.87
N GLN A 101 4.74 40.97 13.17
CA GLN A 101 3.58 41.87 13.31
C GLN A 101 3.70 42.83 14.49
N ALA A 102 4.24 42.36 15.61
CA ALA A 102 4.45 43.21 16.76
C ALA A 102 5.63 44.16 16.58
N GLY A 103 6.53 43.93 15.62
CA GLY A 103 7.81 44.66 15.49
C GLY A 103 7.70 46.18 15.58
N TYR A 104 6.62 46.76 15.06
CA TYR A 104 6.36 48.20 15.13
C TYR A 104 5.88 48.69 16.51
N TYR A 105 5.08 47.90 17.21
CA TYR A 105 4.45 48.28 18.50
C TYR A 105 5.12 47.61 19.72
N LYS A 106 6.05 46.68 19.50
CA LYS A 106 6.77 45.89 20.51
C LYS A 106 7.45 46.77 21.56
N PRO A 107 8.12 47.90 21.22
CA PRO A 107 8.69 48.78 22.24
C PRO A 107 7.61 49.34 23.17
N MET A 108 6.44 49.70 22.62
CA MET A 108 5.33 50.25 23.39
C MET A 108 4.70 49.20 24.30
N PHE A 109 4.54 47.96 23.83
CA PHE A 109 4.04 46.84 24.64
C PHE A 109 5.03 46.43 25.74
N LEU A 110 6.34 46.39 25.43
CA LEU A 110 7.37 46.09 26.43
C LEU A 110 7.47 47.18 27.50
N LEU A 111 7.30 48.45 27.13
CA LEU A 111 7.24 49.57 28.09
C LEU A 111 5.98 49.54 28.96
N SER A 112 4.85 49.15 28.39
CA SER A 112 3.55 49.18 29.10
C SER A 112 3.36 47.99 30.03
N ILE A 113 3.68 46.78 29.55
CA ILE A 113 3.33 45.52 30.22
C ILE A 113 4.56 44.74 30.68
N GLY A 114 5.78 45.10 30.26
CA GLY A 114 7.01 44.38 30.60
C GLY A 114 7.33 43.19 29.70
N SER A 115 8.57 42.71 29.77
CA SER A 115 9.07 41.60 28.93
C SER A 115 8.53 40.23 29.33
N GLU A 116 8.30 39.98 30.62
CA GLU A 116 7.75 38.71 31.11
C GLU A 116 6.31 38.53 30.63
N THR A 117 5.47 39.53 30.82
CA THR A 117 4.05 39.52 30.41
C THR A 117 3.89 39.38 28.89
N TRP A 118 4.83 39.91 28.11
CA TRP A 118 4.89 39.69 26.65
C TRP A 118 5.25 38.24 26.30
N ALA A 119 6.19 37.63 27.02
CA ALA A 119 6.55 36.23 26.82
C ALA A 119 5.38 35.29 27.17
N ASP A 120 4.68 35.57 28.27
CA ASP A 120 3.49 34.83 28.68
C ASP A 120 2.35 34.97 27.67
N PHE A 121 2.14 36.16 27.11
CA PHE A 121 1.17 36.38 26.05
C PHE A 121 1.48 35.54 24.80
N ARG A 122 2.74 35.55 24.35
CA ARG A 122 3.20 34.73 23.21
C ARG A 122 2.98 33.25 23.45
N ALA A 123 3.38 32.76 24.62
CA ALA A 123 3.17 31.37 25.02
C ALA A 123 1.67 31.01 25.06
N GLY A 124 0.82 31.92 25.55
CA GLY A 124 -0.64 31.77 25.55
C GLY A 124 -1.22 31.65 24.14
N VAL A 125 -0.75 32.46 23.19
CA VAL A 125 -1.18 32.38 21.79
C VAL A 125 -0.76 31.07 21.13
N CYS A 126 0.50 30.64 21.30
CA CYS A 126 0.95 29.34 20.78
C CYS A 126 0.12 28.18 21.36
N LYS A 127 -0.14 28.20 22.67
CA LYS A 127 -0.97 27.18 23.34
C LYS A 127 -2.40 27.14 22.79
N GLU A 128 -2.99 28.29 22.55
CA GLU A 128 -4.35 28.37 22.01
C GLU A 128 -4.41 27.99 20.53
N PHE A 129 -3.36 28.32 19.76
CA PHE A 129 -3.20 27.85 18.39
C PHE A 129 -3.08 26.32 18.35
N ARG A 130 -2.22 25.71 19.18
CA ARG A 130 -2.06 24.26 19.28
C ARG A 130 -3.39 23.55 19.57
N LYS A 131 -4.24 24.11 20.42
CA LYS A 131 -5.59 23.55 20.69
C LYS A 131 -6.53 23.63 19.49
N ARG A 132 -6.49 24.72 18.72
CA ARG A 132 -7.40 24.96 17.59
C ARG A 132 -6.89 24.36 16.28
N PHE A 133 -5.60 24.13 16.16
CA PHE A 133 -4.94 23.67 14.96
C PHE A 133 -5.49 22.34 14.41
N PRO A 134 -5.77 21.31 15.23
CA PRO A 134 -6.42 20.09 14.75
C PRO A 134 -7.76 20.36 14.04
N ALA A 135 -8.60 21.22 14.64
CA ALA A 135 -9.89 21.58 14.06
C ALA A 135 -9.77 22.40 12.77
N LEU A 136 -8.68 23.18 12.62
CA LEU A 136 -8.37 23.89 11.38
C LEU A 136 -7.93 22.91 10.28
N LEU A 137 -7.09 21.92 10.60
CA LEU A 137 -6.67 20.91 9.64
C LEU A 137 -7.83 20.11 9.07
N THR A 138 -8.83 19.74 9.89
CA THR A 138 -10.04 19.06 9.41
C THR A 138 -10.82 19.88 8.38
N LYS A 139 -10.80 21.22 8.48
CA LYS A 139 -11.44 22.10 7.49
C LYS A 139 -10.67 22.16 6.17
N ILE A 140 -9.34 22.10 6.23
CA ILE A 140 -8.46 22.18 5.05
C ILE A 140 -8.41 20.81 4.33
N GLN A 141 -8.63 19.70 5.03
CA GLN A 141 -8.64 18.35 4.47
C GLN A 141 -9.43 18.23 3.16
N LYS A 142 -10.62 18.83 3.07
CA LYS A 142 -11.45 18.83 1.85
C LYS A 142 -10.76 19.52 0.67
N TYR A 143 -10.12 20.67 0.90
CA TYR A 143 -9.37 21.39 -0.13
C TYR A 143 -8.08 20.66 -0.54
N THR A 144 -7.42 20.07 0.44
CA THR A 144 -6.17 19.35 0.23
C THR A 144 -6.38 18.11 -0.62
N GLN A 145 -7.51 17.41 -0.49
CA GLN A 145 -7.80 16.21 -1.27
C GLN A 145 -7.89 16.47 -2.77
N GLU A 146 -8.46 17.60 -3.19
CA GLU A 146 -8.52 18.00 -4.60
C GLU A 146 -7.16 18.50 -5.13
N THR A 147 -6.36 19.12 -4.26
CA THR A 147 -5.11 19.77 -4.66
C THR A 147 -3.92 18.82 -4.69
N LEU A 148 -3.85 17.85 -3.76
CA LEU A 148 -2.67 17.02 -3.57
C LEU A 148 -2.44 16.00 -4.69
N GLN A 149 -3.44 15.71 -5.54
CA GLN A 149 -3.36 14.78 -6.69
C GLN A 149 -2.44 13.56 -6.45
N LEU A 150 -2.57 12.94 -5.26
CA LEU A 150 -1.63 11.93 -4.80
C LEU A 150 -1.70 10.67 -5.66
N GLU A 151 -2.90 10.33 -6.14
CA GLU A 151 -3.09 9.24 -7.08
C GLU A 151 -2.26 9.43 -8.36
N GLU A 152 -2.38 10.57 -9.04
CA GLU A 152 -1.64 10.85 -10.27
C GLU A 152 -0.13 10.98 -10.03
N THR A 153 0.25 11.56 -8.90
CA THR A 153 1.67 11.64 -8.50
C THR A 153 2.25 10.24 -8.27
N LEU A 154 1.56 9.36 -7.54
CA LEU A 154 2.00 7.99 -7.31
C LEU A 154 2.01 7.19 -8.61
N ARG A 155 0.97 7.31 -9.43
CA ARG A 155 0.85 6.64 -10.72
C ARG A 155 2.02 6.98 -11.64
N SER A 156 2.29 8.27 -11.82
CA SER A 156 3.40 8.72 -12.67
C SER A 156 4.76 8.21 -12.17
N ARG A 157 4.97 8.20 -10.85
CA ARG A 157 6.19 7.64 -10.25
C ARG A 157 6.32 6.14 -10.50
N LEU A 158 5.27 5.36 -10.27
CA LEU A 158 5.26 3.90 -10.48
C LEU A 158 5.49 3.52 -11.95
N ILE A 159 4.94 4.28 -12.89
CA ILE A 159 5.16 4.08 -14.33
C ILE A 159 6.61 4.40 -14.70
N SER A 160 7.21 5.41 -14.07
CA SER A 160 8.60 5.80 -14.35
C SER A 160 9.65 4.86 -13.74
N LEU A 161 9.25 3.90 -12.92
CA LEU A 161 10.18 2.98 -12.28
C LEU A 161 10.77 1.97 -13.29
N PRO A 162 12.07 1.64 -13.16
CA PRO A 162 12.65 0.52 -13.86
C PRO A 162 11.88 -0.78 -13.57
N PRO A 163 11.75 -1.70 -14.55
CA PRO A 163 10.99 -2.96 -14.38
C PRO A 163 11.38 -3.76 -13.13
N LYS A 164 12.67 -3.76 -12.78
CA LYS A 164 13.19 -4.45 -11.59
C LYS A 164 12.76 -3.83 -10.27
N GLU A 165 12.67 -2.50 -10.20
CA GLU A 165 12.20 -1.82 -9.00
C GLU A 165 10.70 -1.97 -8.83
N PHE A 166 9.96 -1.85 -9.94
CA PHE A 166 8.52 -2.08 -9.97
C PHE A 166 8.17 -3.52 -9.53
N GLU A 167 8.86 -4.51 -10.09
CA GLU A 167 8.69 -5.92 -9.69
C GLU A 167 8.99 -6.12 -8.20
N ARG A 168 10.09 -5.57 -7.69
CA ARG A 168 10.45 -5.71 -6.27
C ARG A 168 9.39 -5.11 -5.33
N LEU A 169 8.86 -3.94 -5.67
CA LEU A 169 7.79 -3.29 -4.89
C LEU A 169 6.53 -4.14 -4.88
N LEU A 170 6.17 -4.71 -6.02
CA LEU A 170 4.96 -5.52 -6.17
C LEU A 170 5.10 -6.91 -5.56
N HIS A 171 6.21 -7.59 -5.81
CA HIS A 171 6.46 -8.91 -5.26
C HIS A 171 6.41 -8.88 -3.73
N ALA A 172 6.97 -7.85 -3.08
CA ALA A 172 6.85 -7.67 -1.63
C ALA A 172 5.39 -7.56 -1.13
N VAL A 173 4.47 -7.03 -1.95
CA VAL A 173 3.04 -6.95 -1.60
C VAL A 173 2.33 -8.28 -1.85
N PHE A 174 2.67 -9.00 -2.93
CA PHE A 174 2.00 -10.23 -3.33
C PHE A 174 2.57 -11.51 -2.70
N GLU A 175 3.80 -11.50 -2.18
CA GLU A 175 4.48 -12.66 -1.60
C GLU A 175 3.63 -13.35 -0.52
N GLN A 176 2.89 -12.57 0.28
CA GLN A 176 1.99 -13.09 1.30
C GLN A 176 0.74 -13.80 0.74
N ASP A 177 0.32 -13.41 -0.46
CA ASP A 177 -0.86 -13.96 -1.14
C ASP A 177 -0.51 -15.17 -2.03
N GLU A 178 0.73 -15.32 -2.46
CA GLU A 178 1.19 -16.43 -3.30
C GLU A 178 0.89 -17.79 -2.68
N ILE A 179 1.22 -17.98 -1.40
CA ILE A 179 1.01 -19.25 -0.68
C ILE A 179 -0.48 -19.57 -0.59
N LYS A 180 -1.33 -18.57 -0.33
CA LYS A 180 -2.78 -18.76 -0.25
C LYS A 180 -3.33 -19.21 -1.61
N LEU A 181 -2.85 -18.61 -2.69
CA LEU A 181 -3.26 -18.96 -4.05
C LEU A 181 -2.84 -20.39 -4.42
N ILE A 182 -1.60 -20.78 -4.08
CA ILE A 182 -1.07 -22.13 -4.29
C ILE A 182 -1.86 -23.15 -3.46
N LEU A 183 -2.16 -22.84 -2.21
CA LEU A 183 -2.93 -23.70 -1.32
C LEU A 183 -4.36 -23.93 -1.85
N VAL A 184 -5.02 -22.87 -2.31
CA VAL A 184 -6.36 -22.98 -2.93
C VAL A 184 -6.30 -23.86 -4.18
N GLY A 185 -5.29 -23.68 -5.03
CA GLY A 185 -5.08 -24.54 -6.20
C GLY A 185 -4.87 -26.02 -5.84
N ALA A 186 -4.08 -26.29 -4.80
CA ALA A 186 -3.85 -27.64 -4.29
C ALA A 186 -5.13 -28.29 -3.73
N ILE A 187 -5.91 -27.54 -2.94
CA ILE A 187 -7.18 -28.01 -2.37
C ILE A 187 -8.20 -28.30 -3.48
N LEU A 188 -8.35 -27.40 -4.45
CA LEU A 188 -9.23 -27.62 -5.60
C LEU A 188 -8.79 -28.86 -6.40
N GLY A 189 -7.48 -29.02 -6.61
CA GLY A 189 -6.91 -30.23 -7.20
C GLY A 189 -7.28 -31.50 -6.43
N ALA A 190 -7.22 -31.46 -5.09
CA ALA A 190 -7.63 -32.57 -4.23
C ALA A 190 -9.11 -32.92 -4.40
N ILE A 191 -9.98 -31.90 -4.41
CA ILE A 191 -11.44 -32.07 -4.55
C ILE A 191 -11.76 -32.71 -5.90
N VAL A 192 -11.16 -32.19 -6.98
CA VAL A 192 -11.36 -32.74 -8.33
C VAL A 192 -10.85 -34.18 -8.41
N GLY A 193 -9.65 -34.45 -7.87
CA GLY A 193 -9.09 -35.81 -7.85
C GLY A 193 -9.92 -36.78 -7.01
N PHE A 194 -10.54 -36.31 -5.92
CA PHE A 194 -11.47 -37.12 -5.11
C PHE A 194 -12.78 -37.40 -5.84
N MET A 195 -13.35 -36.41 -6.53
CA MET A 195 -14.50 -36.64 -7.40
C MET A 195 -14.19 -37.65 -8.51
N GLN A 196 -13.00 -37.57 -9.12
CA GLN A 196 -12.56 -38.55 -10.12
C GLN A 196 -12.44 -39.96 -9.53
N ALA A 197 -11.90 -40.10 -8.32
CA ALA A 197 -11.80 -41.38 -7.62
C ALA A 197 -13.19 -41.99 -7.30
N LEU A 198 -14.15 -41.17 -6.86
CA LEU A 198 -15.52 -41.60 -6.62
C LEU A 198 -16.21 -42.11 -7.90
N VAL A 199 -16.04 -41.41 -9.01
CA VAL A 199 -16.67 -41.78 -10.30
C VAL A 199 -16.01 -43.03 -10.92
N GLN A 200 -14.68 -43.14 -10.80
CA GLN A 200 -13.91 -44.15 -11.54
C GLN A 200 -13.64 -45.44 -10.75
N THR A 201 -13.69 -45.38 -9.41
CA THR A 201 -13.49 -46.53 -8.51
C THR A 201 -14.57 -46.63 -7.41
N PRO A 202 -15.87 -46.73 -7.77
CA PRO A 202 -16.95 -46.80 -6.78
C PRO A 202 -16.88 -48.04 -5.88
N GLU A 203 -16.42 -49.19 -6.42
CA GLU A 203 -16.31 -50.46 -5.68
C GLU A 203 -15.29 -50.42 -4.52
N GLN A 204 -14.24 -49.60 -4.61
CA GLN A 204 -13.22 -49.50 -3.55
C GLN A 204 -13.61 -48.57 -2.40
N LEU A 205 -14.60 -47.70 -2.62
CA LEU A 205 -15.14 -46.77 -1.63
C LEU A 205 -16.37 -47.34 -0.91
N GLY A 206 -16.74 -48.60 -1.18
CA GLY A 206 -17.88 -49.27 -0.54
C GLY A 206 -19.25 -48.73 -0.98
N LEU A 207 -19.33 -48.14 -2.18
CA LEU A 207 -20.56 -47.57 -2.75
C LEU A 207 -21.25 -48.50 -3.77
N ALA A 208 -20.91 -49.79 -3.77
CA ALA A 208 -21.58 -50.85 -4.51
C ALA A 208 -21.66 -52.12 -3.64
#